data_AF-K2CYK3-F1
#
_entry.id   AF-K2CYK3-F1
#
_cell.length_a   1.000
_cell.length_b   1.000
_cell.length_c   1.000
_cell.angle_alpha   90.00
_cell.angle_beta   90.00
_cell.angle_gamma   90.00
#
_symmetry.space_group_name_H-M   'P 1'
#
loop_
_entity.id
_entity.type
_entity.pdbx_description
1 polymer ?
#
loop_
_entity_poly.entity_id
_entity_poly.type
_entity_poly.pdbx_seq_one_letter_code
_entity_poly.pdbx_strand_id
1 'polypeptide(L)'
;MDRNTLFVKTLEDIENRMKSKDGYEILLISGLLRKLLLDGTPLIHQVNKDRKLKIRFNVNDRMPPTGDPSLIFWAMEDGFDPDTSVPHLSKPIETDLDEMLKKQIMIINGESITVQDLIKFLSNVSGAVHAGKAKNKKELVLEGVQKTLGIGGLPAGIRSILSISRVTIKGLEPLRVAISI
;
A
#
# COMPACT_ATOMS: atom_id res chain seq x y z
N MET A 1 16.30 -10.43 17.85
CA MET A 1 14.94 -10.79 17.40
C MET A 1 15.09 -11.59 16.11
N ASP A 2 14.50 -12.79 16.04
CA ASP A 2 14.52 -13.60 14.83
C ASP A 2 13.53 -13.07 13.77
N ARG A 3 13.60 -13.61 12.55
CA ARG A 3 12.79 -13.16 11.41
C ARG A 3 11.30 -13.39 11.59
N ASN A 4 10.90 -14.50 12.21
CA ASN A 4 9.50 -14.82 12.42
C ASN A 4 8.89 -13.84 13.44
N THR A 5 9.57 -13.61 14.57
CA THR A 5 9.14 -12.60 15.55
C THR A 5 9.08 -11.21 14.91
N LEU A 6 10.09 -10.84 14.11
CA LEU A 6 10.10 -9.55 13.44
C LEU A 6 8.93 -9.38 12.46
N PHE A 7 8.57 -10.42 11.72
CA PHE A 7 7.44 -10.43 10.81
C PHE A 7 6.12 -10.22 11.55
N VAL A 8 5.86 -11.02 12.58
CA VAL A 8 4.63 -10.91 13.39
C VAL A 8 4.53 -9.51 14.03
N LYS A 9 5.62 -9.03 14.64
CA LYS A 9 5.68 -7.68 15.22
C LYS A 9 5.46 -6.57 14.19
N THR A 10 5.93 -6.76 12.95
CA THR A 10 5.71 -5.79 11.87
C THR A 10 4.22 -5.74 11.49
N LEU A 11 3.54 -6.89 11.42
CA LEU A 11 2.09 -6.93 11.16
C LEU A 11 1.29 -6.28 12.29
N GLU A 12 1.61 -6.60 13.55
CA GLU A 12 0.97 -5.99 14.72
C GLU A 12 1.17 -4.46 14.74
N ASP A 13 2.36 -3.96 14.38
CA ASP A 13 2.64 -2.52 14.32
C ASP A 13 1.81 -1.83 13.22
N ILE A 14 1.68 -2.46 12.04
CA ILE A 14 0.78 -1.97 10.99
C ILE A 14 -0.66 -1.92 11.50
N GLU A 15 -1.18 -3.02 12.06
CA GLU A 15 -2.55 -3.11 12.59
C GLU A 15 -2.83 -2.04 13.67
N ASN A 16 -1.86 -1.75 14.53
CA ASN A 16 -2.01 -0.73 15.57
C ASN A 16 -2.01 0.68 15.00
N ARG A 17 -1.10 0.99 14.06
CA ARG A 17 -1.02 2.31 13.41
C ARG A 17 -2.25 2.62 12.58
N MET A 18 -2.85 1.62 11.95
CA MET A 18 -4.11 1.78 11.20
C MET A 18 -5.29 2.27 12.04
N LYS A 19 -5.24 2.10 13.37
CA LYS A 19 -6.27 2.60 14.30
C LYS A 19 -6.08 4.08 14.63
N SER A 20 -4.92 4.66 14.30
CA SER A 20 -4.62 6.06 14.59
C SER A 20 -5.42 7.01 13.69
N LYS A 21 -5.75 8.18 14.23
CA LYS A 21 -6.25 9.33 13.45
C LYS A 21 -5.14 10.31 13.08
N ASP A 22 -3.95 10.11 13.62
CA ASP A 22 -2.77 10.91 13.31
C ASP A 22 -2.18 10.48 11.96
N GLY A 23 -2.13 11.41 11.01
CA GLY A 23 -1.55 11.18 9.70
C GLY A 23 -0.08 10.78 9.74
N TYR A 24 0.67 11.19 10.76
CA TYR A 24 2.05 10.76 10.97
C TYR A 24 2.14 9.26 11.27
N GLU A 25 1.30 8.76 12.18
CA GLU A 25 1.26 7.33 12.52
C GLU A 25 0.90 6.47 11.31
N ILE A 26 -0.04 6.94 10.49
CA ILE A 26 -0.45 6.26 9.24
C ILE A 26 0.67 6.33 8.19
N LEU A 27 1.35 7.46 8.07
CA LEU A 27 2.50 7.61 7.17
C LEU A 27 3.59 6.57 7.46
N LEU A 28 3.90 6.33 8.74
CA LEU A 28 4.92 5.36 9.16
C LEU A 28 4.63 3.91 8.73
N ILE A 29 3.37 3.58 8.45
CA ILE A 29 2.99 2.27 7.88
C ILE A 29 3.71 2.02 6.54
N SER A 30 3.95 3.05 5.73
CA SER A 30 4.65 2.89 4.44
C SER A 30 6.07 2.34 4.61
N GLY A 31 6.79 2.73 5.68
CA GLY A 31 8.10 2.18 6.00
C GLY A 31 8.04 0.70 6.38
N LEU A 32 7.00 0.30 7.13
CA LEU A 32 6.75 -1.10 7.49
C LEU A 32 6.40 -1.94 6.26
N LEU A 33 5.53 -1.44 5.39
CA LEU A 33 5.16 -2.09 4.13
C LEU A 33 6.37 -2.23 3.20
N ARG A 34 7.24 -1.22 3.12
CA ARG A 34 8.47 -1.31 2.33
C ARG A 34 9.38 -2.44 2.81
N LYS A 35 9.65 -2.49 4.12
CA LYS A 35 10.44 -3.57 4.73
C LYS A 35 9.81 -4.95 4.50
N LEU A 36 8.49 -5.01 4.57
CA LEU A 36 7.72 -6.23 4.43
C LEU A 36 7.73 -6.74 2.99
N LEU A 37 7.54 -5.85 2.01
CA LEU A 37 7.16 -6.20 0.63
C LEU A 37 8.19 -5.82 -0.46
N LEU A 38 9.08 -4.84 -0.24
CA LEU A 38 9.82 -4.17 -1.32
C LEU A 38 11.34 -4.12 -1.20
N ASP A 39 11.91 -4.11 0.01
CA ASP A 39 13.36 -4.02 0.16
C ASP A 39 14.08 -5.18 -0.53
N GLY A 40 15.40 -5.06 -0.77
CA GLY A 40 16.15 -6.01 -1.62
C GLY A 40 16.04 -7.49 -1.21
N THR A 41 15.65 -7.79 0.03
CA THR A 41 15.15 -9.10 0.42
C THR A 41 13.91 -8.90 1.29
N PRO A 42 12.70 -8.84 0.71
CA PRO A 42 11.47 -8.56 1.45
C PRO A 42 11.28 -9.53 2.61
N LEU A 43 10.84 -9.02 3.77
CA LEU A 43 10.68 -9.86 4.96
C LEU A 43 9.74 -11.05 4.71
N ILE A 44 8.70 -10.87 3.88
CA ILE A 44 7.77 -11.96 3.50
C ILE A 44 8.49 -13.12 2.81
N HIS A 45 9.50 -12.85 1.98
CA HIS A 45 10.25 -13.89 1.29
C HIS A 45 11.22 -14.59 2.24
N GLN A 46 11.80 -13.84 3.18
CA GLN A 46 12.69 -14.41 4.19
C GLN A 46 11.96 -15.39 5.11
N VAL A 47 10.76 -15.05 5.58
CA VAL A 47 9.97 -15.92 6.48
C VAL A 47 9.21 -17.03 5.76
N ASN A 48 8.86 -16.83 4.49
CA ASN A 48 8.20 -17.86 3.67
C ASN A 48 9.18 -18.81 2.97
N LYS A 49 10.50 -18.63 3.13
CA LYS A 49 11.53 -19.41 2.44
C LYS A 49 11.36 -20.92 2.62
N ASP A 50 11.13 -21.35 3.86
CA ASP A 50 11.03 -22.78 4.21
C ASP A 50 9.60 -23.32 4.09
N ARG A 51 8.60 -22.43 4.24
CA ARG A 51 7.17 -22.77 4.21
C ARG A 51 6.59 -22.84 2.80
N LYS A 52 7.14 -22.05 1.87
CA LYS A 52 6.78 -21.99 0.44
C LYS A 52 5.26 -21.85 0.21
N LEU A 53 4.58 -21.12 1.09
CA LEU A 53 3.16 -20.87 0.95
C LEU A 53 2.91 -20.01 -0.29
N LYS A 54 1.86 -20.35 -1.04
CA LYS A 54 1.41 -19.55 -2.18
C LYS A 54 0.54 -18.39 -1.67
N ILE A 55 1.20 -17.31 -1.28
CA ILE A 55 0.56 -16.09 -0.77
C ILE A 55 -0.18 -15.39 -1.91
N ARG A 56 -1.44 -15.03 -1.66
CA ARG A 56 -2.32 -14.31 -2.60
C ARG A 56 -2.92 -13.09 -1.90
N PHE A 57 -3.14 -12.03 -2.66
CA PHE A 57 -3.75 -10.79 -2.19
C PHE A 57 -5.05 -10.57 -2.96
N ASN A 58 -6.15 -10.31 -2.24
CA ASN A 58 -7.43 -9.99 -2.85
C ASN A 58 -7.57 -8.47 -2.96
N VAL A 59 -7.68 -7.96 -4.18
CA VAL A 59 -7.74 -6.52 -4.49
C VAL A 59 -8.85 -6.24 -5.48
N ASN A 60 -9.38 -5.03 -5.49
CA ASN A 60 -10.30 -4.64 -6.55
C ASN A 60 -9.59 -4.32 -7.87
N ASP A 61 -10.17 -4.79 -8.96
CA ASP A 61 -9.78 -4.48 -10.33
C ASP A 61 -10.66 -3.38 -10.92
N ARG A 62 -10.54 -2.19 -10.34
CA ARG A 62 -11.20 -1.00 -10.88
C ARG A 62 -10.25 -0.26 -11.80
N MET A 63 -10.67 -0.05 -13.03
CA MET A 63 -9.97 0.83 -13.96
C MET A 63 -10.37 2.29 -13.73
N PRO A 64 -9.46 3.25 -13.98
CA PRO A 64 -9.82 4.65 -14.08
C PRO A 64 -10.87 4.86 -15.19
N PRO A 65 -11.69 5.94 -15.11
CA PRO A 65 -12.53 6.34 -16.23
C PRO A 65 -11.67 6.51 -17.48
N THR A 66 -12.02 5.83 -18.57
CA THR A 66 -11.31 5.92 -19.85
C THR A 66 -11.96 6.99 -20.73
N GLY A 67 -11.16 7.63 -21.60
CA GLY A 67 -11.66 8.55 -22.62
C GLY A 67 -11.94 9.98 -22.16
N ASP A 68 -11.64 10.34 -20.90
CA ASP A 68 -11.73 11.71 -20.41
C ASP A 68 -10.36 12.41 -20.49
N PRO A 69 -10.14 13.31 -21.48
CA PRO A 69 -8.88 14.06 -21.59
C PRO A 69 -8.71 15.10 -20.47
N SER A 70 -9.74 15.37 -19.68
CA SER A 70 -9.73 16.29 -18.55
C SER A 70 -9.47 15.63 -17.19
N LEU A 71 -9.17 14.32 -17.17
CA LEU A 71 -8.90 13.59 -15.92
C LEU A 71 -7.60 14.07 -15.25
N ILE A 72 -7.75 15.03 -14.34
CA ILE A 72 -6.65 15.60 -13.56
C ILE A 72 -6.27 14.67 -12.38
N PHE A 73 -7.27 14.03 -11.78
CA PHE A 73 -7.08 13.15 -10.63
C PHE A 73 -8.09 12.00 -10.62
N TRP A 74 -7.59 10.80 -10.32
CA TRP A 74 -8.38 9.64 -9.97
C TRP A 74 -7.63 8.83 -8.92
N ALA A 75 -8.34 8.30 -7.93
CA ALA A 75 -7.78 7.39 -6.95
C ALA A 75 -8.79 6.30 -6.59
N MET A 76 -8.26 5.10 -6.35
CA MET A 76 -9.06 3.98 -5.87
C MET A 76 -9.30 4.05 -4.36
N GLU A 77 -8.39 4.73 -3.62
CA GLU A 77 -8.50 4.98 -2.17
C GLU A 77 -8.86 3.73 -1.36
N ASP A 78 -9.93 3.78 -0.57
CA ASP A 78 -10.46 2.63 0.19
C ASP A 78 -11.06 1.55 -0.69
N GLY A 79 -11.45 1.88 -1.93
CA GLY A 79 -11.95 0.92 -2.89
C GLY A 79 -10.92 -0.11 -3.36
N PHE A 80 -9.64 0.02 -2.98
CA PHE A 80 -8.63 -0.99 -3.30
C PHE A 80 -8.85 -2.29 -2.52
N ASP A 81 -9.32 -2.19 -1.28
CA ASP A 81 -9.73 -3.31 -0.45
C ASP A 81 -11.19 -3.68 -0.79
N PRO A 82 -11.46 -4.88 -1.32
CA PRO A 82 -12.81 -5.32 -1.67
C PRO A 82 -13.82 -5.20 -0.54
N ASP A 83 -13.40 -5.39 0.71
CA ASP A 83 -14.29 -5.39 1.87
C ASP A 83 -14.74 -3.99 2.29
N THR A 84 -14.05 -2.94 1.82
CA THR A 84 -14.43 -1.54 2.05
C THR A 84 -14.97 -0.85 0.81
N SER A 85 -15.05 -1.57 -0.31
CA SER A 85 -15.57 -1.03 -1.56
C SER A 85 -17.09 -1.04 -1.59
N VAL A 86 -17.67 -0.11 -2.35
CA VAL A 86 -19.12 -0.09 -2.57
C VAL A 86 -19.51 -1.34 -3.37
N PRO A 87 -20.51 -2.14 -2.96
CA PRO A 87 -20.74 -3.48 -3.52
C PRO A 87 -20.82 -3.54 -5.06
N HIS A 88 -21.49 -2.57 -5.70
CA HIS A 88 -21.65 -2.55 -7.16
C HIS A 88 -20.40 -2.07 -7.93
N LEU A 89 -19.40 -1.52 -7.23
CA LEU A 89 -18.10 -1.14 -7.77
C LEU A 89 -17.01 -2.15 -7.42
N SER A 90 -17.27 -3.08 -6.51
CA SER A 90 -16.35 -4.12 -6.10
C SER A 90 -16.17 -5.15 -7.22
N LYS A 91 -14.92 -5.37 -7.61
CA LYS A 91 -14.50 -6.32 -8.64
C LYS A 91 -13.25 -7.06 -8.13
N PRO A 92 -13.40 -7.93 -7.12
CA PRO A 92 -12.26 -8.58 -6.49
C PRO A 92 -11.54 -9.51 -7.48
N ILE A 93 -10.22 -9.46 -7.45
CA ILE A 93 -9.32 -10.37 -8.13
C ILE A 93 -8.25 -10.84 -7.14
N GLU A 94 -7.78 -12.08 -7.31
CA GLU A 94 -6.59 -12.56 -6.61
C GLU A 94 -5.34 -12.23 -7.40
N THR A 95 -4.33 -11.69 -6.73
CA THR A 95 -3.03 -11.38 -7.31
C THR A 95 -1.90 -12.03 -6.51
N ASP A 96 -0.75 -12.29 -7.12
CA ASP A 96 0.49 -12.41 -6.36
C ASP A 96 1.02 -11.06 -5.88
N LEU A 97 2.17 -11.08 -5.21
CA LEU A 97 2.84 -9.88 -4.72
C LEU A 97 3.23 -8.92 -5.86
N ASP A 98 3.81 -9.43 -6.94
CA ASP A 98 4.34 -8.59 -8.02
C ASP A 98 3.19 -7.91 -8.76
N GLU A 99 2.12 -8.64 -9.03
CA GLU A 99 0.88 -8.13 -9.60
C GLU A 99 0.24 -7.06 -8.70
N MET A 100 0.15 -7.31 -7.39
CA MET A 100 -0.36 -6.34 -6.42
C MET A 100 0.48 -5.05 -6.42
N LEU A 101 1.81 -5.17 -6.36
CA LEU A 101 2.74 -4.04 -6.32
C LEU A 101 2.70 -3.19 -7.59
N LYS A 102 2.44 -3.83 -8.75
CA LYS A 102 2.27 -3.16 -10.05
C LYS A 102 0.88 -2.59 -10.26
N LYS A 103 -0.10 -2.91 -9.40
CA LYS A 103 -1.47 -2.42 -9.55
C LYS A 103 -1.52 -0.89 -9.49
N GLN A 104 -2.17 -0.29 -10.49
CA GLN A 104 -2.44 1.15 -10.51
C GLN A 104 -3.50 1.48 -9.46
N ILE A 105 -3.23 2.50 -8.65
CA ILE A 105 -4.12 2.95 -7.57
C ILE A 105 -4.49 4.43 -7.67
N MET A 106 -3.74 5.21 -8.45
CA MET A 106 -4.05 6.60 -8.75
C MET A 106 -3.61 6.98 -10.16
N ILE A 107 -4.28 8.00 -10.70
CA ILE A 107 -3.81 8.81 -11.82
C ILE A 107 -3.75 10.26 -11.35
N ILE A 108 -2.62 10.91 -11.60
CA ILE A 108 -2.40 12.32 -11.27
C ILE A 108 -1.78 13.02 -12.48
N ASN A 109 -2.48 13.97 -13.10
CA ASN A 109 -2.01 14.69 -14.29
C ASN A 109 -1.49 13.74 -15.39
N GLY A 110 -2.23 12.65 -15.64
CA GLY A 110 -1.87 11.60 -16.60
C GLY A 110 -0.79 10.61 -16.14
N GLU A 111 -0.17 10.83 -14.98
CA GLU A 111 0.81 9.88 -14.42
C GLU A 111 0.12 8.75 -13.67
N SER A 112 0.41 7.51 -14.09
CA SER A 112 -0.04 6.31 -13.43
C SER A 112 0.81 6.01 -12.19
N ILE A 113 0.19 6.00 -11.02
CA ILE A 113 0.83 5.65 -9.74
C ILE A 113 0.41 4.24 -9.32
N THR A 114 1.39 3.38 -9.08
CA THR A 114 1.16 2.02 -8.57
C THR A 114 1.26 1.95 -7.04
N VAL A 115 0.86 0.81 -6.45
CA VAL A 115 1.10 0.49 -5.03
C VAL A 115 2.57 0.67 -4.68
N GLN A 116 3.47 0.12 -5.49
CA GLN A 116 4.91 0.23 -5.28
C GLN A 116 5.40 1.69 -5.32
N ASP A 117 4.93 2.48 -6.29
CA ASP A 117 5.32 3.89 -6.42
C ASP A 117 4.94 4.67 -5.15
N LEU A 118 3.71 4.47 -4.65
CA LEU A 118 3.22 5.15 -3.46
C LEU A 118 4.01 4.76 -2.21
N ILE A 119 4.25 3.46 -1.97
CA ILE A 119 5.03 3.00 -0.81
C ILE A 119 6.43 3.59 -0.86
N LYS A 120 7.09 3.57 -2.03
CA LYS A 120 8.45 4.13 -2.19
C LYS A 120 8.49 5.63 -1.95
N PHE A 121 7.52 6.36 -2.50
CA PHE A 121 7.42 7.80 -2.32
C PHE A 121 7.23 8.17 -0.84
N LEU A 122 6.24 7.59 -0.17
CA LEU A 122 5.97 7.89 1.24
C LEU A 122 7.15 7.50 2.16
N SER A 123 7.82 6.38 1.85
CA SER A 123 9.00 5.91 2.58
C SER A 123 10.21 6.83 2.43
N ASN A 124 10.52 7.27 1.20
CA ASN A 124 11.79 7.94 0.90
C ASN A 124 11.70 9.46 0.83
N VAL A 125 10.51 10.00 0.54
CA VAL A 125 10.29 11.43 0.29
C VAL A 125 9.47 12.03 1.43
N SER A 126 8.32 11.44 1.76
CA SER A 126 7.40 12.03 2.75
C SER A 126 7.79 11.81 4.21
N GLY A 127 8.91 11.16 4.51
CA GLY A 127 9.46 11.10 5.87
C GLY A 127 9.19 9.80 6.65
N ALA A 128 8.60 8.76 6.05
CA ALA A 128 8.33 7.54 6.83
C ALA A 128 9.59 6.72 7.16
N VAL A 129 10.63 6.84 6.33
CA VAL A 129 11.98 6.30 6.60
C VAL A 129 13.03 7.37 6.37
N HIS A 130 12.91 8.10 5.25
CA HIS A 130 13.75 9.24 4.91
C HIS A 130 12.88 10.44 4.51
N ALA A 131 13.35 11.64 4.83
CA ALA A 131 12.76 12.90 4.38
C ALA A 131 13.54 13.44 3.18
N GLY A 132 13.46 12.73 2.05
CA GLY A 132 14.13 13.08 0.81
C GLY A 132 13.41 14.17 0.01
N LYS A 133 13.97 14.51 -1.14
CA LYS A 133 13.32 15.38 -2.14
C LYS A 133 12.80 14.53 -3.28
N ALA A 134 11.61 14.86 -3.79
CA ALA A 134 11.09 14.27 -5.04
C ALA A 134 12.03 14.60 -6.21
N LYS A 135 12.30 13.61 -7.06
CA LYS A 135 13.28 13.72 -8.16
C LYS A 135 12.68 13.38 -9.51
N ASN A 136 11.79 12.40 -9.56
CA ASN A 136 11.17 11.98 -10.81
C ASN A 136 9.73 12.48 -10.93
N LYS A 137 9.18 12.39 -12.15
CA LYS A 137 7.85 12.91 -12.48
C LYS A 137 6.75 12.38 -11.56
N LYS A 138 6.74 11.08 -11.26
CA LYS A 138 5.75 10.44 -10.35
C LYS A 138 5.85 10.97 -8.92
N GLU A 139 7.07 11.10 -8.39
CA GLU A 139 7.29 11.65 -7.06
C GLU A 139 6.86 13.12 -6.97
N LEU A 140 7.14 13.92 -7.99
CA LEU A 140 6.77 15.33 -8.04
C LEU A 140 5.24 15.52 -8.06
N VAL A 141 4.51 14.72 -8.85
CA VAL A 141 3.04 14.82 -8.87
C VAL A 141 2.42 14.31 -7.56
N LEU A 142 3.00 13.27 -6.95
CA LEU A 142 2.57 12.79 -5.64
C LEU A 142 2.81 13.85 -4.55
N GLU A 143 3.98 14.48 -4.54
CA GLU A 143 4.29 15.58 -3.62
C GLU A 143 3.32 16.75 -3.76
N GLY A 144 2.97 17.11 -5.00
CA GLY A 144 1.97 18.14 -5.27
C GLY A 144 0.60 17.78 -4.66
N VAL A 145 0.08 16.60 -4.99
CA VAL A 145 -1.24 16.15 -4.50
C VAL A 145 -1.30 16.04 -2.98
N GLN A 146 -0.23 15.56 -2.33
CA GLN A 146 -0.18 15.47 -0.86
C GLN A 146 -0.40 16.83 -0.17
N LYS A 147 0.09 17.92 -0.78
CA LYS A 147 -0.01 19.27 -0.22
C LYS A 147 -1.36 19.93 -0.48
N THR A 148 -2.07 19.51 -1.53
CA THR A 148 -3.26 20.24 -2.03
C THR A 148 -4.56 19.46 -1.84
N LEU A 149 -4.51 18.13 -1.70
CA LEU A 149 -5.70 17.28 -1.67
C LEU A 149 -5.72 16.40 -0.41
N GLY A 150 -6.72 16.64 0.43
CA GLY A 150 -7.05 15.81 1.58
C GLY A 150 -8.40 15.10 1.39
N ILE A 151 -8.46 13.83 1.78
CA ILE A 151 -9.67 13.01 1.82
C ILE A 151 -9.86 12.49 3.24
N GLY A 152 -11.03 12.80 3.84
CA GLY A 152 -11.33 12.39 5.21
C GLY A 152 -10.33 12.93 6.25
N GLY A 153 -9.76 14.11 6.00
CA GLY A 153 -8.76 14.74 6.88
C GLY A 153 -7.31 14.26 6.70
N LEU A 154 -7.06 13.34 5.75
CA LEU A 154 -5.72 12.82 5.45
C LEU A 154 -5.32 13.16 4.02
N PRO A 155 -4.03 13.44 3.75
CA PRO A 155 -3.53 13.50 2.37
C PRO A 155 -3.87 12.25 1.57
N ALA A 156 -4.24 12.41 0.30
CA ALA A 156 -4.80 11.34 -0.55
C ALA A 156 -3.96 10.04 -0.58
N GLY A 157 -2.63 10.17 -0.66
CA GLY A 157 -1.75 9.00 -0.64
C GLY A 157 -1.59 8.38 0.75
N ILE A 158 -1.67 9.16 1.83
CA ILE A 158 -1.69 8.60 3.19
C ILE A 158 -2.98 7.81 3.40
N ARG A 159 -4.12 8.33 2.93
CA ARG A 159 -5.40 7.59 2.99
C ARG A 159 -5.31 6.24 2.28
N SER A 160 -4.71 6.21 1.10
CA SER A 160 -4.58 4.99 0.29
C SER A 160 -3.68 3.90 0.92
N ILE A 161 -2.78 4.27 1.84
CA ILE A 161 -1.98 3.27 2.58
C ILE A 161 -2.85 2.39 3.46
N LEU A 162 -3.98 2.89 3.98
CA LEU A 162 -4.85 2.10 4.85
C LEU A 162 -5.44 0.89 4.12
N SER A 163 -5.90 1.06 2.88
CA SER A 163 -6.46 -0.04 2.08
C SER A 163 -5.39 -1.05 1.66
N ILE A 164 -4.21 -0.56 1.25
CA ILE A 164 -3.05 -1.40 0.95
C ILE A 164 -2.65 -2.25 2.15
N SER A 165 -2.71 -1.67 3.35
CA SER A 165 -2.38 -2.36 4.60
C SER A 165 -3.39 -3.44 4.94
N ARG A 166 -4.70 -3.19 4.79
CA ARG A 166 -5.74 -4.20 5.01
C ARG A 166 -5.56 -5.40 4.09
N VAL A 167 -5.38 -5.14 2.79
CA VAL A 167 -5.12 -6.18 1.79
C VAL A 167 -3.87 -6.98 2.15
N THR A 168 -2.79 -6.29 2.52
CA THR A 168 -1.51 -6.91 2.88
C THR A 168 -1.65 -7.82 4.09
N ILE A 169 -2.27 -7.35 5.17
CA ILE A 169 -2.47 -8.14 6.40
C ILE A 169 -3.30 -9.39 6.10
N LYS A 170 -4.43 -9.25 5.39
CA LYS A 170 -5.29 -10.38 5.02
C LYS A 170 -4.54 -11.41 4.17
N GLY A 171 -3.81 -10.96 3.14
CA GLY A 171 -3.05 -11.86 2.27
C GLY A 171 -1.92 -12.60 2.99
N LEU A 172 -1.36 -11.99 4.05
CA LEU A 172 -0.29 -12.58 4.85
C LEU A 172 -0.77 -13.43 6.03
N GLU A 173 -2.08 -13.54 6.25
CA GLU A 173 -2.65 -14.31 7.35
C GLU A 173 -2.22 -15.79 7.34
N PRO A 174 -2.23 -16.52 6.20
CA PRO A 174 -1.79 -17.91 6.18
C PRO A 174 -0.34 -18.08 6.65
N LEU A 175 0.52 -17.10 6.34
CA LEU A 175 1.91 -17.10 6.77
C LEU A 175 2.06 -16.76 8.26
N ARG A 176 1.25 -15.82 8.77
CA ARG A 176 1.17 -15.51 10.21
C ARG A 176 0.77 -16.74 11.02
N VAL A 177 -0.27 -17.45 10.60
CA VAL A 177 -0.73 -18.68 11.25
C VAL A 177 0.36 -19.76 11.24
N ALA A 178 1.03 -19.98 10.10
CA ALA A 178 2.09 -20.99 9.97
C ALA A 178 3.39 -20.66 10.73
N ILE A 179 3.52 -19.46 11.30
CA ILE A 179 4.62 -19.08 12.19
C ILE A 179 4.29 -19.37 13.66
N SER A 180 3.01 -19.34 14.02
CA SER A 180 2.52 -19.54 15.39
C SER A 180 2.34 -21.02 15.78
N ILE A 181 2.59 -21.94 14.84
CA ILE A 181 2.59 -23.41 15.02
C ILE A 181 4.05 -23.87 15.13
#